data_AF-A0A1V6PGS2-F1
#
_entry.id   AF-A0A1V6PGS2-F1
#
_cell.length_a   1.000
_cell.length_b   1.000
_cell.length_c   1.000
_cell.angle_alpha   90.00
_cell.angle_beta   90.00
_cell.angle_gamma   90.00
#
_symmetry.space_group_name_H-M   'P 1'
#
loop_
_entity.id
_entity.type
_entity.pdbx_description
1 polymer ?
#
loop_
_entity_poly.entity_id
_entity_poly.type
_entity_poly.pdbx_seq_one_letter_code
_entity_poly.pdbx_strand_id
1 'polypeptide(L)'
;MANRVLLLLRVRPLIPPNHLQPPSLSRFAAAMSQDAPDDLRYVQYDSDRENEYVAAMRQLISKDLSEPYSIYVYRYFLYQWGDLCFLAMNDKDEMVGVVVSKLEPHRSGPLRGYIAMLAVSEGYRGRGIATKLVRMAIDAMIERDADEIVLETEITNTAAMKLYERLGFLRSKQLHRYYLSGNSAYRLVLYLKEGTGSIRPPFESYGPPHPAHPSVATVTQGNGS
;
A
#
# COMPACT_ATOMS: atom_id res chain seq x y z
N MET A 1 -4.37 -19.08 -12.43
CA MET A 1 -2.97 -18.62 -12.59
C MET A 1 -2.86 -17.23 -11.96
N ALA A 2 -2.55 -17.19 -10.67
CA ALA A 2 -2.46 -15.97 -9.87
C ALA A 2 -1.02 -15.44 -9.93
N ASN A 3 -0.80 -14.30 -10.59
CA ASN A 3 0.47 -13.56 -10.48
C ASN A 3 0.45 -12.86 -9.10
N ARG A 4 0.92 -13.46 -8.00
CA ARG A 4 2.33 -13.66 -7.61
C ARG A 4 3.19 -12.41 -7.86
N VAL A 5 3.17 -11.49 -6.90
CA VAL A 5 4.40 -10.85 -6.41
C VAL A 5 4.42 -10.99 -4.88
N LEU A 6 4.84 -12.18 -4.44
CA LEU A 6 5.31 -12.42 -3.08
C LEU A 6 6.68 -13.09 -3.24
N LEU A 7 7.79 -12.39 -2.99
CA LEU A 7 9.03 -13.06 -2.55
C LEU A 7 10.04 -12.12 -1.86
N LEU A 8 10.33 -12.48 -0.60
CA LEU A 8 11.58 -12.47 0.15
C LEU A 8 12.76 -11.55 -0.27
N LEU A 9 13.11 -10.60 0.61
CA LEU A 9 14.50 -10.22 0.91
C LEU A 9 14.71 -9.94 2.41
N ARG A 10 15.69 -10.65 2.99
CA ARG A 10 16.32 -10.37 4.29
C ARG A 10 16.89 -8.96 4.27
N VAL A 11 16.55 -8.13 5.26
CA VAL A 11 17.27 -6.87 5.53
C VAL A 11 17.32 -6.69 7.05
N ARG A 12 18.53 -6.45 7.57
CA ARG A 12 18.82 -6.22 8.99
C ARG A 12 18.05 -5.00 9.50
N PRO A 13 17.59 -4.98 10.77
CA PRO A 13 17.01 -3.78 11.35
C PRO A 13 18.08 -2.69 11.47
N LEU A 14 17.87 -1.59 10.75
CA LEU A 14 18.52 -0.31 11.03
C LEU A 14 17.53 0.46 11.89
N ILE A 15 17.86 0.61 13.19
CA ILE A 15 17.32 1.50 14.23
C ILE A 15 16.97 0.71 15.51
N PRO A 16 17.60 1.02 16.66
CA PRO A 16 17.25 0.43 17.96
C PRO A 16 15.90 0.97 18.49
N PRO A 17 15.13 0.17 19.25
CA PRO A 17 13.75 0.45 19.62
C PRO A 17 13.64 1.30 20.90
N ASN A 18 14.26 2.47 20.94
CA ASN A 18 14.02 3.43 22.03
C ASN A 18 13.84 4.84 21.44
N HIS A 19 12.70 5.46 21.81
CA HIS A 19 12.26 6.83 21.49
C HIS A 19 11.39 7.05 20.24
N LEU A 20 10.43 6.15 19.98
CA LEU A 20 9.26 6.47 19.17
C LEU A 20 8.06 6.70 20.09
N GLN A 21 7.92 7.92 20.62
CA GLN A 21 6.62 8.35 21.14
C GLN A 21 5.66 8.46 19.95
N PRO A 22 4.41 7.96 20.06
CA PRO A 22 3.40 8.26 19.07
C PRO A 22 3.25 9.79 18.98
N PRO A 23 3.10 10.38 17.79
CA PRO A 23 2.76 11.78 17.69
C PRO A 23 1.46 12.01 18.48
N SER A 24 1.48 12.92 19.45
CA SER A 24 0.29 13.30 20.20
C SER A 24 -0.81 13.74 19.23
N LEU A 25 -2.07 13.42 19.54
CA LEU A 25 -3.25 13.81 18.75
C LEU A 25 -3.26 15.32 18.37
N SER A 26 -2.61 16.17 19.17
CA SER A 26 -2.42 17.60 18.91
C SER A 26 -1.56 17.93 17.67
N ARG A 27 -0.62 17.05 17.27
CA ARG A 27 0.25 17.27 16.11
C ARG A 27 -0.46 16.94 14.78
N PHE A 28 -1.48 16.08 14.82
CA PHE A 28 -2.39 15.84 13.69
C PHE A 28 -3.24 17.08 13.37
N ALA A 29 -3.65 17.83 14.39
CA ALA A 29 -4.43 19.06 14.23
C ALA A 29 -3.64 20.21 13.57
N ALA A 30 -2.32 20.29 13.76
CA ALA A 30 -1.50 21.37 13.18
C ALA A 30 -1.26 21.21 11.66
N ALA A 31 -1.43 20.00 11.11
CA ALA A 31 -1.36 19.76 9.66
C ALA A 31 -2.70 20.04 8.93
N MET A 32 -3.65 20.71 9.60
CA MET A 32 -5.03 20.88 9.11
C MET A 32 -5.26 21.98 8.08
N SER A 33 -4.30 22.87 7.82
CA SER A 33 -4.54 24.09 7.02
C SER A 33 -4.15 24.00 5.54
N GLN A 34 -4.39 22.87 4.89
CA GLN A 34 -4.36 22.77 3.43
C GLN A 34 -5.65 22.06 3.00
N ASP A 35 -6.76 22.80 3.12
CA ASP A 35 -8.07 22.31 2.69
C ASP A 35 -8.02 21.97 1.21
N ALA A 36 -8.49 20.77 0.89
CA ALA A 36 -8.70 20.40 -0.49
C ALA A 36 -9.82 21.28 -1.06
N PRO A 37 -9.81 21.57 -2.38
CA PRO A 37 -10.79 22.43 -3.01
C PRO A 37 -12.23 22.04 -2.65
N ASP A 38 -13.05 23.04 -2.29
CA ASP A 38 -14.48 22.87 -2.01
C ASP A 38 -15.29 22.48 -3.25
N ASP A 39 -14.72 22.59 -4.46
CA ASP A 39 -15.35 22.24 -5.72
C ASP A 39 -15.30 20.74 -6.06
N LEU A 40 -14.62 19.93 -5.23
CA LEU A 40 -14.53 18.49 -5.43
C LEU A 40 -15.45 17.72 -4.48
N ARG A 41 -16.18 16.77 -5.07
CA ARG A 41 -17.00 15.82 -4.31
C ARG A 41 -16.17 14.59 -3.97
N TYR A 42 -16.07 14.28 -2.69
CA TYR A 42 -15.39 13.09 -2.19
C TYR A 42 -16.43 12.03 -1.86
N VAL A 43 -16.32 10.85 -2.48
CA VAL A 43 -17.28 9.76 -2.29
C VAL A 43 -16.55 8.46 -1.91
N GLN A 44 -17.20 7.65 -1.09
CA GLN A 44 -16.79 6.26 -0.88
C GLN A 44 -17.11 5.45 -2.13
N TYR A 45 -16.31 4.43 -2.43
CA TYR A 45 -16.57 3.54 -3.56
C TYR A 45 -17.90 2.79 -3.38
N ASP A 46 -18.65 2.70 -4.48
CA ASP A 46 -19.93 2.03 -4.57
C ASP A 46 -19.83 0.89 -5.60
N SER A 47 -20.17 -0.33 -5.18
CA SER A 47 -20.16 -1.51 -6.04
C SER A 47 -21.17 -1.43 -7.17
N ASP A 48 -22.27 -0.69 -7.00
CA ASP A 48 -23.30 -0.55 -8.03
C ASP A 48 -22.78 0.23 -9.25
N ARG A 49 -21.73 1.04 -9.06
CA ARG A 49 -21.03 1.78 -10.12
C ARG A 49 -19.68 1.16 -10.51
N GLU A 50 -19.44 -0.13 -10.19
CA GLU A 50 -18.15 -0.79 -10.43
C GLU A 50 -17.63 -0.59 -11.86
N ASN A 51 -18.46 -0.85 -12.88
CA ASN A 51 -18.03 -0.81 -14.27
C ASN A 51 -17.44 0.56 -14.65
N GLU A 52 -18.06 1.63 -14.18
CA GLU A 52 -17.61 3.01 -14.42
C GLU A 52 -16.36 3.32 -13.61
N TYR A 53 -16.39 3.05 -12.30
CA TYR A 53 -15.29 3.40 -11.39
C TYR A 53 -14.02 2.62 -11.69
N VAL A 54 -14.10 1.33 -11.97
CA VAL A 54 -12.93 0.52 -12.32
C VAL A 54 -12.33 0.97 -13.65
N ALA A 55 -13.17 1.35 -14.63
CA ALA A 55 -12.67 1.91 -15.89
C ALA A 55 -11.93 3.23 -15.67
N ALA A 56 -12.51 4.15 -14.89
CA ALA A 56 -11.91 5.44 -14.56
C ALA A 56 -10.62 5.30 -13.73
N MET A 57 -10.61 4.44 -12.69
CA MET A 57 -9.42 4.11 -11.91
C MET A 57 -8.29 3.61 -12.80
N ARG A 58 -8.60 2.70 -13.72
CA ARG A 58 -7.60 2.16 -14.66
C ARG A 58 -7.00 3.26 -15.52
N GLN A 59 -7.83 4.14 -16.09
CA GLN A 59 -7.35 5.25 -16.91
C GLN A 59 -6.50 6.26 -16.12
N LEU A 60 -6.86 6.50 -14.86
CA LEU A 60 -6.15 7.42 -13.99
C LEU A 60 -4.79 6.85 -13.55
N ILE A 61 -4.79 5.61 -13.06
CA ILE A 61 -3.61 4.94 -12.49
C ILE A 61 -2.62 4.51 -13.58
N SER A 62 -3.10 4.08 -14.76
CA SER A 62 -2.19 3.64 -15.83
C SER A 62 -1.26 4.73 -16.36
N LYS A 63 -1.59 6.01 -16.14
CA LYS A 63 -0.74 7.13 -16.56
C LYS A 63 0.53 7.27 -15.71
N ASP A 64 0.48 6.78 -14.47
CA ASP A 64 1.55 6.94 -13.49
C ASP A 64 2.33 5.64 -13.24
N LEU A 65 1.94 4.52 -13.87
CA LEU A 65 2.58 3.22 -13.71
C LEU A 65 3.28 2.77 -15.00
N SER A 66 4.46 2.16 -14.83
CA SER A 66 5.20 1.53 -15.93
C SER A 66 4.47 0.32 -16.53
N GLU A 67 3.63 -0.36 -15.73
CA GLU A 67 2.83 -1.49 -16.16
C GLU A 67 1.41 -1.41 -15.57
N PRO A 68 0.35 -1.58 -16.38
CA PRO A 68 -1.02 -1.51 -15.89
C PRO A 68 -1.40 -2.76 -15.11
N TYR A 69 -2.05 -2.59 -13.95
CA TYR A 69 -2.67 -3.69 -13.24
C TYR A 69 -3.78 -4.36 -14.07
N SER A 70 -3.89 -5.69 -13.95
CA SER A 70 -5.07 -6.39 -14.47
C SER A 70 -6.33 -5.97 -13.70
N ILE A 71 -7.50 -6.05 -14.36
CA ILE A 71 -8.79 -5.73 -13.72
C ILE A 71 -9.05 -6.53 -12.44
N TYR A 72 -8.51 -7.75 -12.35
CA TYR A 72 -8.64 -8.62 -11.18
C TYR A 72 -8.01 -8.05 -9.93
N VAL A 73 -6.94 -7.25 -10.05
CA VAL A 73 -6.30 -6.60 -8.90
C VAL A 73 -7.25 -5.58 -8.29
N TYR A 74 -7.87 -4.72 -9.10
CA TYR A 74 -8.86 -3.75 -8.63
C TYR A 74 -10.02 -4.46 -7.92
N ARG A 75 -10.63 -5.45 -8.59
CA ARG A 75 -11.77 -6.20 -8.04
C ARG A 75 -11.46 -6.90 -6.73
N TYR A 76 -10.25 -7.46 -6.58
CA TYR A 76 -9.83 -8.07 -5.32
C TYR A 76 -9.92 -7.08 -4.16
N PHE A 77 -9.44 -5.85 -4.33
CA PHE A 77 -9.55 -4.83 -3.29
C PHE A 77 -11.00 -4.36 -3.09
N LEU A 78 -11.68 -4.04 -4.19
CA LEU A 78 -12.99 -3.39 -4.14
C LEU A 78 -14.11 -4.29 -3.62
N TYR A 79 -14.04 -5.60 -3.86
CA TYR A 79 -15.06 -6.53 -3.39
C TYR A 79 -14.99 -6.80 -1.88
N GLN A 80 -13.79 -6.73 -1.29
CA GLN A 80 -13.62 -6.99 0.15
C GLN A 80 -13.52 -5.72 0.99
N TRP A 81 -13.02 -4.62 0.42
CA TRP A 81 -12.72 -3.38 1.12
C TRP A 81 -13.11 -2.14 0.33
N GLY A 82 -14.17 -2.22 -0.49
CA GLY A 82 -14.69 -1.08 -1.24
C GLY A 82 -15.03 0.11 -0.33
N ASP A 83 -15.51 -0.17 0.86
CA ASP A 83 -15.75 0.79 1.94
C ASP A 83 -14.49 1.46 2.53
N LEU A 84 -13.28 0.97 2.25
CA LEU A 84 -12.02 1.63 2.57
C LEU A 84 -11.40 2.37 1.37
N CYS A 85 -12.14 2.44 0.26
CA CYS A 85 -11.72 3.06 -0.98
C CYS A 85 -12.53 4.34 -1.22
N PHE A 86 -11.82 5.42 -1.60
CA PHE A 86 -12.43 6.73 -1.76
C PHE A 86 -12.01 7.37 -3.08
N LEU A 87 -12.93 8.14 -3.64
CA LEU A 87 -12.86 8.78 -4.95
C LEU A 87 -13.01 10.29 -4.78
N ALA A 88 -12.29 11.06 -5.59
CA ALA A 88 -12.52 12.49 -5.77
C ALA A 88 -13.10 12.74 -7.16
N MET A 89 -14.27 13.37 -7.21
CA MET A 89 -15.04 13.65 -8.42
C MET A 89 -15.12 15.16 -8.64
N ASN A 90 -14.99 15.63 -9.88
CA ASN A 90 -15.23 17.04 -10.21
C ASN A 90 -16.73 17.33 -10.45
N ASP A 91 -17.02 18.57 -10.82
CA ASP A 91 -18.35 19.09 -11.16
C ASP A 91 -19.02 18.38 -12.35
N LYS A 92 -18.23 17.72 -13.20
CA LYS A 92 -18.68 16.95 -14.37
C LYS A 92 -18.83 15.46 -14.10
N ASP A 93 -18.73 15.04 -12.84
CA ASP A 93 -18.71 13.63 -12.40
C ASP A 93 -17.55 12.82 -12.99
N GLU A 94 -16.43 13.47 -13.28
CA GLU A 94 -15.19 12.80 -13.71
C GLU A 94 -14.30 12.50 -12.49
N MET A 95 -13.73 11.30 -12.45
CA MET A 95 -12.80 10.90 -11.39
C MET A 95 -11.45 11.60 -11.56
N VAL A 96 -11.09 12.44 -10.60
CA VAL A 96 -9.82 13.19 -10.58
C VAL A 96 -8.84 12.68 -9.54
N GLY A 97 -9.28 11.80 -8.64
CA GLY A 97 -8.42 11.16 -7.65
C GLY A 97 -9.03 9.88 -7.08
N VAL A 98 -8.18 8.97 -6.63
CA VAL A 98 -8.58 7.72 -5.98
C VAL A 98 -7.55 7.27 -4.95
N VAL A 99 -8.03 6.70 -3.85
CA VAL A 99 -7.26 5.85 -2.95
C VAL A 99 -7.93 4.48 -2.85
N VAL A 100 -7.14 3.41 -3.00
CA VAL A 100 -7.58 2.02 -2.82
C VAL A 100 -6.81 1.42 -1.66
N SER A 101 -7.55 0.90 -0.67
CA SER A 101 -6.98 0.37 0.56
C SER A 101 -7.59 -0.97 0.93
N LYS A 102 -6.97 -1.65 1.90
CA LYS A 102 -7.53 -2.84 2.55
C LYS A 102 -7.20 -2.89 4.03
N LEU A 103 -7.88 -3.77 4.75
CA LEU A 103 -7.65 -4.01 6.17
C LEU A 103 -7.76 -5.51 6.48
N GLU A 104 -6.67 -6.13 6.93
CA GLU A 104 -6.62 -7.57 7.22
C GLU A 104 -5.69 -7.89 8.40
N PRO A 105 -5.94 -8.98 9.14
CA PRO A 105 -5.01 -9.48 10.15
C PRO A 105 -3.66 -9.83 9.53
N HIS A 106 -2.55 -9.29 10.06
CA HIS A 106 -1.22 -9.58 9.54
C HIS A 106 -0.56 -10.73 10.30
N ARG A 107 -0.51 -11.94 9.71
CA ARG A 107 0.21 -13.12 10.23
C ARG A 107 -0.14 -13.45 11.70
N SER A 108 -1.43 -13.39 12.02
CA SER A 108 -1.96 -13.54 13.39
C SER A 108 -1.48 -12.48 14.39
N GLY A 109 -0.96 -11.36 13.91
CA GLY A 109 -0.58 -10.18 14.68
C GLY A 109 -1.57 -9.03 14.44
N PRO A 110 -1.09 -7.77 14.33
CA PRO A 110 -1.96 -6.59 14.28
C PRO A 110 -2.92 -6.62 13.09
N LEU A 111 -4.10 -6.04 13.29
CA LEU A 111 -5.04 -5.67 12.23
C LEU A 111 -4.43 -4.52 11.43
N ARG A 112 -3.92 -4.84 10.24
CA ARG A 112 -3.08 -3.94 9.46
C ARG A 112 -3.81 -3.41 8.24
N GLY A 113 -3.90 -2.09 8.18
CA GLY A 113 -4.29 -1.35 7.00
C GLY A 113 -3.20 -1.34 5.94
N TYR A 114 -3.59 -1.35 4.67
CA TYR A 114 -2.67 -1.23 3.54
C TYR A 114 -3.22 -0.28 2.50
N ILE A 115 -2.47 0.79 2.19
CA ILE A 115 -2.78 1.69 1.07
C ILE A 115 -2.09 1.13 -0.16
N ALA A 116 -2.87 0.59 -1.09
CA ALA A 116 -2.36 -0.14 -2.24
C ALA A 116 -2.13 0.78 -3.45
N MET A 117 -3.06 1.70 -3.69
CA MET A 117 -3.02 2.60 -4.85
C MET A 117 -3.46 3.99 -4.43
N LEU A 118 -2.76 5.01 -4.91
CA LEU A 118 -3.11 6.42 -4.76
C LEU A 118 -2.76 7.13 -6.05
N ALA A 119 -3.74 7.77 -6.67
CA ALA A 119 -3.53 8.56 -7.89
C ALA A 119 -4.37 9.83 -7.87
N VAL A 120 -3.82 10.90 -8.43
CA VAL A 120 -4.50 12.18 -8.64
C VAL A 120 -4.12 12.71 -10.02
N SER A 121 -5.14 13.11 -10.78
CA SER A 121 -5.01 13.65 -12.13
C SER A 121 -4.08 14.85 -12.15
N GLU A 122 -3.19 14.93 -13.14
CA GLU A 122 -2.09 15.90 -13.19
C GLU A 122 -2.55 17.36 -13.01
N GLY A 123 -3.62 17.76 -13.70
CA GLY A 123 -4.20 19.11 -13.58
C GLY A 123 -4.82 19.44 -12.23
N TYR A 124 -5.00 18.44 -11.36
CA TYR A 124 -5.58 18.56 -10.03
C TYR A 124 -4.53 18.36 -8.92
N ARG A 125 -3.26 18.09 -9.26
CA ARG A 125 -2.17 17.94 -8.28
C ARG A 125 -1.84 19.26 -7.59
N GLY A 126 -1.19 19.17 -6.44
CA GLY A 126 -0.81 20.35 -5.64
C GLY A 126 -1.96 21.00 -4.86
N ARG A 127 -3.17 20.44 -4.93
CA ARG A 127 -4.39 20.95 -4.28
C ARG A 127 -4.82 20.16 -3.04
N GLY A 128 -3.92 19.43 -2.37
CA GLY A 128 -4.28 18.66 -1.16
C GLY A 128 -5.20 17.44 -1.35
N ILE A 129 -5.65 17.12 -2.56
CA ILE A 129 -6.60 16.01 -2.85
C ILE A 129 -6.09 14.67 -2.34
N ALA A 130 -4.84 14.33 -2.65
CA ALA A 130 -4.22 13.08 -2.20
C ALA A 130 -4.17 13.01 -0.66
N THR A 131 -3.89 14.13 0.01
CA THR A 131 -3.89 14.22 1.46
C THR A 131 -5.28 13.96 2.04
N LYS A 132 -6.33 14.54 1.45
CA LYS A 132 -7.72 14.31 1.89
C LYS A 132 -8.16 12.87 1.66
N LEU A 133 -7.88 12.29 0.50
CA LEU A 133 -8.19 10.88 0.20
C LEU A 133 -7.51 9.93 1.19
N VAL A 134 -6.21 10.09 1.43
CA VAL A 134 -5.48 9.24 2.38
C VAL A 134 -6.01 9.41 3.80
N ARG A 135 -6.39 10.62 4.23
CA ARG A 135 -7.03 10.84 5.53
C ARG A 135 -8.35 10.08 5.66
N MET A 136 -9.23 10.18 4.66
CA MET A 136 -10.51 9.42 4.67
C MET A 136 -10.26 7.91 4.80
N ALA A 137 -9.25 7.39 4.11
CA ALA A 137 -8.87 5.98 4.24
C ALA A 137 -8.32 5.64 5.63
N ILE A 138 -7.48 6.50 6.22
CA ILE A 138 -6.97 6.33 7.59
C ILE A 138 -8.12 6.34 8.60
N ASP A 139 -9.02 7.32 8.51
CA ASP A 139 -10.15 7.48 9.42
C ASP A 139 -11.07 6.24 9.34
N ALA A 140 -11.40 5.78 8.14
CA ALA A 140 -12.18 4.55 7.95
C ALA A 140 -11.48 3.28 8.47
N MET A 141 -10.14 3.22 8.42
CA MET A 141 -9.37 2.13 9.01
C MET A 141 -9.32 2.22 10.54
N ILE A 142 -9.22 3.43 11.12
CA ILE A 142 -9.30 3.66 12.57
C ILE A 142 -10.66 3.25 13.11
N GLU A 143 -11.75 3.62 12.41
CA GLU A 143 -13.12 3.22 12.78
C GLU A 143 -13.31 1.69 12.82
N ARG A 144 -12.44 0.95 12.12
CA ARG A 144 -12.40 -0.52 12.11
C ARG A 144 -11.31 -1.10 12.99
N ASP A 145 -10.83 -0.31 13.95
CA ASP A 145 -9.88 -0.73 14.97
C ASP A 145 -8.51 -1.16 14.40
N ALA A 146 -8.08 -0.59 13.27
CA ALA A 146 -6.75 -0.83 12.72
C ALA A 146 -5.65 -0.49 13.75
N ASP A 147 -4.66 -1.37 13.89
CA ASP A 147 -3.53 -1.16 14.79
C ASP A 147 -2.41 -0.33 14.14
N GLU A 148 -2.28 -0.46 12.82
CA GLU A 148 -1.30 0.24 11.99
C GLU A 148 -1.72 0.27 10.52
N ILE A 149 -1.12 1.17 9.75
CA ILE A 149 -1.31 1.28 8.29
C ILE A 149 0.06 1.27 7.63
N VAL A 150 0.23 0.47 6.57
CA VAL A 150 1.49 0.41 5.81
C VAL A 150 1.28 0.69 4.33
N LEU A 151 2.36 1.11 3.66
CA LEU A 151 2.42 1.27 2.21
C LEU A 151 3.86 1.20 1.73
N GLU A 152 4.04 1.07 0.41
CA GLU A 152 5.33 1.22 -0.25
C GLU A 152 5.33 2.36 -1.26
N THR A 153 6.44 3.07 -1.34
CA THR A 153 6.66 4.10 -2.37
C THR A 153 8.10 4.06 -2.86
N GLU A 154 8.31 4.39 -4.14
CA GLU A 154 9.65 4.57 -4.72
C GLU A 154 10.44 5.61 -3.93
N ILE A 155 11.74 5.33 -3.72
CA ILE A 155 12.65 6.24 -3.02
C ILE A 155 12.76 7.59 -3.76
N THR A 156 12.62 7.57 -5.08
CA THR A 156 12.66 8.73 -5.97
C THR A 156 11.37 9.56 -5.95
N ASN A 157 10.26 9.01 -5.45
CA ASN A 157 8.97 9.70 -5.38
C ASN A 157 8.92 10.64 -4.17
N THR A 158 9.68 11.73 -4.25
CA THR A 158 9.81 12.73 -3.18
C THR A 158 8.49 13.40 -2.81
N ALA A 159 7.56 13.53 -3.75
CA ALA A 159 6.22 14.09 -3.51
C ALA A 159 5.38 13.17 -2.60
N ALA A 160 5.34 11.87 -2.89
CA ALA A 160 4.65 10.88 -2.06
C ALA A 160 5.31 10.78 -0.68
N MET A 161 6.65 10.74 -0.60
CA MET A 161 7.38 10.73 0.66
C MET A 161 6.99 11.90 1.57
N LYS A 162 7.01 13.14 1.04
CA LYS A 162 6.61 14.34 1.80
C LYS A 162 5.13 14.32 2.20
N LEU A 163 4.26 13.73 1.38
CA LEU A 163 2.85 13.58 1.71
C LEU A 163 2.67 12.64 2.91
N TYR A 164 3.26 11.46 2.87
CA TYR A 164 3.10 10.46 3.92
C TYR A 164 3.80 10.86 5.22
N GLU A 165 5.00 11.46 5.15
CA GLU A 165 5.69 11.97 6.34
C GLU A 165 4.88 13.05 7.06
N ARG A 166 4.22 13.96 6.32
CA ARG A 166 3.31 14.96 6.91
C ARG A 166 2.07 14.34 7.56
N LEU A 167 1.66 13.16 7.12
CA LEU A 167 0.56 12.38 7.71
C LEU A 167 1.02 11.50 8.88
N GLY A 168 2.29 11.58 9.28
CA GLY A 168 2.83 10.85 10.42
C GLY A 168 3.39 9.46 10.09
N PHE A 169 3.45 9.09 8.81
CA PHE A 169 4.10 7.84 8.41
C PHE A 169 5.61 7.92 8.62
N LEU A 170 6.17 6.80 9.07
CA LEU A 170 7.58 6.61 9.35
C LEU A 170 8.19 5.61 8.38
N ARG A 171 9.45 5.83 7.98
CA ARG A 171 10.21 4.86 7.18
C ARG A 171 10.56 3.65 8.04
N SER A 172 10.00 2.49 7.72
CA SER A 172 10.23 1.25 8.47
C SER A 172 11.32 0.38 7.84
N LYS A 173 11.31 0.22 6.51
CA LYS A 173 12.24 -0.67 5.81
C LYS A 173 12.56 -0.15 4.42
N GLN A 174 13.81 -0.32 3.98
CA GLN A 174 14.20 -0.17 2.58
C GLN A 174 14.13 -1.51 1.86
N LEU A 175 13.37 -1.57 0.78
CA LEU A 175 13.16 -2.74 -0.05
C LEU A 175 13.98 -2.57 -1.33
N HIS A 176 15.03 -3.39 -1.46
CA HIS A 176 15.95 -3.30 -2.59
C HIS A 176 15.34 -3.95 -3.82
N ARG A 177 15.39 -3.27 -4.98
CA ARG A 177 14.83 -3.74 -6.26
C ARG A 177 13.38 -4.25 -6.12
N TYR A 178 12.57 -3.45 -5.45
CA TYR A 178 11.19 -3.81 -5.09
C TYR A 178 10.25 -3.75 -6.29
N TYR A 179 10.42 -2.76 -7.15
CA TYR A 179 9.61 -2.60 -8.36
C TYR A 179 10.21 -3.38 -9.53
N LEU A 180 9.38 -3.74 -10.51
CA LEU A 180 9.81 -4.47 -11.73
C LEU A 180 10.84 -3.69 -12.54
N SER A 181 10.85 -2.36 -12.43
CA SER A 181 11.88 -1.47 -12.98
C SER A 181 13.27 -1.67 -12.35
N GLY A 182 13.36 -2.41 -11.24
CA GLY A 182 14.57 -2.53 -10.41
C GLY A 182 14.73 -1.40 -9.40
N ASN A 183 13.81 -0.42 -9.36
CA ASN A 183 13.85 0.66 -8.39
C ASN A 183 13.60 0.14 -6.97
N SER A 184 14.29 0.75 -6.01
CA SER A 184 14.09 0.45 -4.59
C SER A 184 12.91 1.25 -4.03
N ALA A 185 12.29 0.72 -2.99
CA ALA A 185 11.16 1.33 -2.31
C ALA A 185 11.45 1.53 -0.81
N TYR A 186 10.79 2.51 -0.20
CA TYR A 186 10.59 2.52 1.24
C TYR A 186 9.24 1.92 1.59
N ARG A 187 9.22 1.02 2.56
CA ARG A 187 8.01 0.69 3.32
C ARG A 187 7.83 1.75 4.40
N LEU A 188 6.66 2.39 4.38
CA LEU A 188 6.24 3.34 5.40
C LEU A 188 5.19 2.70 6.31
N VAL A 189 5.16 3.13 7.57
CA VAL A 189 4.20 2.67 8.58
C VAL A 189 3.66 3.85 9.39
N LEU A 190 2.36 3.84 9.65
CA LEU A 190 1.68 4.69 10.61
C LEU A 190 1.14 3.78 11.72
N TYR A 191 1.64 3.93 12.94
CA TYR A 191 1.10 3.22 14.11
C TYR A 191 -0.08 3.99 14.68
N LEU A 192 -1.22 3.31 14.86
CA LEU A 192 -2.46 3.92 15.34
C LEU A 192 -2.69 3.65 16.84
N LYS A 193 -2.16 2.53 17.34
CA LYS A 193 -2.24 2.14 18.75
C LYS A 193 -0.86 2.09 19.40
N GLU A 194 -0.81 2.38 20.70
CA GLU A 194 0.40 2.26 21.50
C GLU A 194 0.88 0.80 21.55
N GLY A 195 2.20 0.59 21.48
CA GLY A 195 2.80 -0.73 21.57
C GLY A 195 2.80 -1.55 20.26
N THR A 196 2.04 -1.19 19.23
CA THR A 196 2.00 -1.92 17.95
C THR A 196 3.39 -2.05 17.31
N GLY A 197 4.19 -0.98 17.33
CA GLY A 197 5.56 -0.99 16.81
C GLY A 197 6.55 -1.85 17.60
N SER A 198 6.17 -2.34 18.78
CA SER A 198 6.96 -3.24 19.62
C SER A 198 6.53 -4.71 19.51
N ILE A 199 5.41 -5.00 18.82
CA ILE A 199 4.94 -6.37 18.59
C ILE A 199 5.94 -7.06 17.66
N ARG A 200 6.75 -7.95 18.23
CA ARG A 200 7.62 -8.81 17.44
C ARG A 200 6.74 -9.83 16.72
N PRO A 201 6.85 -9.99 15.39
CA PRO A 201 6.19 -11.10 14.73
C PRO A 201 6.68 -12.41 15.38
N PRO A 202 5.82 -13.42 15.58
CA PRO A 202 6.25 -14.70 16.12
C PRO A 202 7.34 -15.28 15.19
N PHE A 203 8.58 -15.22 15.65
CA PHE A 203 9.76 -15.94 15.19
C PHE A 203 9.98 -16.01 13.65
N GLU A 204 10.94 -15.24 13.13
CA GLU A 204 11.55 -15.51 11.82
C GLU A 204 12.37 -16.82 11.84
N SER A 205 11.73 -17.99 11.88
CA SER A 205 12.38 -19.26 11.52
C SER A 205 11.97 -19.68 10.12
N TYR A 206 12.70 -19.15 9.15
CA TYR A 206 13.01 -19.94 7.97
C TYR A 206 14.47 -20.38 8.13
N GLY A 207 14.65 -21.61 8.60
CA GLY A 207 15.91 -22.35 8.44
C GLY A 207 16.24 -22.52 6.95
N PRO A 208 17.50 -22.87 6.61
CA PRO A 208 17.90 -23.07 5.22
C PRO A 208 17.05 -24.18 4.59
N PRO A 209 16.81 -24.15 3.26
CA PRO A 209 16.10 -25.23 2.59
C PRO A 209 16.88 -26.55 2.79
N HIS A 210 16.15 -27.58 3.25
CA HIS A 210 16.62 -28.96 3.26
C HIS A 210 17.06 -29.35 1.83
N PRO A 211 18.10 -30.19 1.66
CA PRO A 211 18.76 -30.37 0.38
C PRO A 211 17.90 -31.11 -0.64
N ALA A 212 18.22 -30.85 -1.90
CA ALA A 212 17.60 -31.33 -3.12
C ALA A 212 17.22 -32.83 -3.09
N HIS A 213 15.98 -33.13 -3.49
CA HIS A 213 15.63 -34.45 -3.98
C HIS A 213 16.22 -34.68 -5.38
N PRO A 214 16.53 -35.95 -5.72
CA PRO A 214 17.65 -36.29 -6.56
C PRO A 214 17.42 -36.04 -8.05
N SER A 215 18.53 -35.72 -8.72
CA SER A 215 18.66 -35.64 -10.17
C SER A 215 18.08 -36.86 -10.86
N VAL A 216 17.20 -36.63 -11.84
CA VAL A 216 16.79 -37.66 -12.80
C VAL A 216 18.03 -38.05 -13.59
N ALA A 217 18.44 -39.31 -13.42
CA ALA A 217 19.62 -39.89 -14.06
C ALA A 217 19.45 -39.99 -15.58
N THR A 218 20.48 -39.55 -16.29
CA THR A 218 20.76 -39.90 -17.68
C THR A 218 20.77 -41.43 -17.83
N VAL A 219 19.83 -41.98 -18.59
CA VAL A 219 19.90 -43.38 -19.03
C VAL A 219 20.89 -43.46 -20.19
N THR A 220 22.12 -43.84 -19.87
CA THR A 220 23.05 -44.43 -20.83
C THR A 220 22.62 -45.89 -21.02
N GLN A 221 22.06 -46.26 -22.18
CA GLN A 221 22.01 -47.66 -22.59
C GLN A 221 23.26 -47.97 -23.40
N GLY A 222 24.11 -48.82 -22.82
CA GLY A 222 25.12 -49.60 -23.51
C GLY A 222 24.93 -51.08 -23.14
N ASN A 223 24.73 -51.92 -24.15
CA ASN A 223 25.05 -53.34 -24.26
C ASN A 223 24.68 -53.70 -25.71
N GLY A 224 25.50 -54.34 -26.52
CA GLY A 224 26.41 -55.44 -26.23
C GLY A 224 25.95 -56.61 -27.10
N SER A 225 26.66 -56.82 -28.20
CA SER A 225 26.78 -58.09 -28.95
C SER A 225 28.08 -58.02 -29.71
#